data_AF-A0A392VSH5-F1
#
_entry.id   AF-A0A392VSH5-F1
#
_cell.length_a   1.000
_cell.length_b   1.000
_cell.length_c   1.000
_cell.angle_alpha   90.00
_cell.angle_beta   90.00
_cell.angle_gamma   90.00
#
_symmetry.space_group_name_H-M   'P 1'
#
loop_
_entity.id
_entity.type
_entity.pdbx_description
1 polymer ?
#
loop_
_entity_poly.entity_id
_entity_poly.type
_entity_poly.pdbx_seq_one_letter_code
_entity_poly.pdbx_strand_id
1 'polypeptide(L)' 'MLKFDIDELLNQVDDFTEFVNALKDYSWRLTKKESVFLERILYFQKKLSADAPFVNSVEEQEW' A
#
# COMPACT_ATOMS: atom_id res chain seq x y z
N MET A 1 5.62 13.06 -16.41
CA MET A 1 5.04 11.71 -16.28
C MET A 1 5.99 10.83 -15.50
N LEU A 2 5.51 10.28 -14.38
CA LEU A 2 6.13 9.12 -13.76
C LEU A 2 6.22 8.02 -14.84
N LYS A 3 7.45 7.59 -15.18
CA LYS A 3 7.68 6.47 -16.11
C LYS A 3 7.47 5.14 -15.40
N PHE A 4 6.34 4.97 -14.74
CA PHE A 4 5.95 3.67 -14.19
C PHE A 4 4.78 3.16 -15.01
N ASP A 5 4.92 1.93 -15.48
CA ASP A 5 3.83 1.21 -16.10
C ASP A 5 2.74 1.03 -15.03
N ILE A 6 1.53 1.50 -15.32
CA ILE A 6 0.39 1.41 -14.38
C ILE A 6 0.14 -0.06 -14.05
N ASP A 7 0.34 -0.97 -14.99
CA ASP A 7 0.19 -2.42 -14.77
C ASP A 7 1.27 -2.96 -13.81
N GLU A 8 2.51 -2.45 -13.88
CA GLU A 8 3.57 -2.82 -12.94
C GLU A 8 3.26 -2.29 -11.52
N LEU A 9 2.73 -1.07 -11.44
CA LEU A 9 2.31 -0.48 -10.17
C LEU A 9 1.14 -1.25 -9.53
N LEU A 10 0.13 -1.64 -10.33
CA LEU A 10 -1.01 -2.42 -9.86
C LEU A 10 -0.60 -3.81 -9.37
N ASN A 11 0.30 -4.50 -10.09
CA ASN A 11 0.84 -5.79 -9.63
C ASN A 11 1.56 -5.65 -8.28
N GLN A 12 2.32 -4.56 -8.08
CA GLN A 12 3.00 -4.30 -6.80
C GLN A 12 2.02 -4.00 -5.65
N VAL A 13 0.82 -3.48 -5.94
CA VAL A 13 -0.21 -3.22 -4.93
C VAL A 13 -0.80 -4.51 -4.39
N ASP A 14 -1.02 -5.51 -5.24
CA ASP A 14 -1.52 -6.83 -4.82
C ASP A 14 -0.48 -7.55 -3.96
N ASP A 15 0.77 -7.61 -4.42
CA ASP A 15 1.90 -8.16 -3.67
C ASP A 15 2.08 -7.46 -2.30
N PHE A 16 1.96 -6.12 -2.29
CA PHE A 16 2.04 -5.34 -1.06
C PHE A 16 0.88 -5.66 -0.11
N THR A 17 -0.34 -5.81 -0.64
CA THR A 17 -1.52 -6.13 0.18
C THR A 17 -1.42 -7.53 0.79
N GLU A 18 -0.97 -8.52 0.02
CA GLU A 18 -0.70 -9.88 0.52
C GLU A 18 0.35 -9.86 1.64
N PHE A 19 1.43 -9.10 1.47
CA PHE A 19 2.46 -8.91 2.49
C PHE A 19 1.90 -8.32 3.79
N VAL A 20 1.06 -7.27 3.70
CA VAL A 20 0.44 -6.67 4.88
C VAL A 20 -0.49 -7.64 5.60
N ASN A 21 -1.26 -8.43 4.85
CA ASN A 21 -2.15 -9.44 5.41
C ASN A 21 -1.36 -10.55 6.13
N ALA A 22 -0.29 -11.05 5.52
CA ALA A 22 0.59 -12.01 6.15
C ALA A 22 1.18 -11.46 7.46
N LEU A 23 1.68 -10.22 7.48
CA LEU A 23 2.21 -9.61 8.70
C LEU A 23 1.15 -9.44 9.79
N LYS A 24 -0.09 -9.13 9.43
CA LYS A 24 -1.23 -9.07 10.36
C LYS A 24 -1.53 -10.44 10.97
N ASP A 25 -1.51 -11.50 10.17
CA ASP A 25 -1.75 -12.87 10.65
C ASP A 25 -0.69 -13.34 11.63
N TYR A 26 0.56 -12.86 11.47
CA TYR A 26 1.66 -13.10 12.40
C TYR A 26 1.79 -12.06 13.52
N SER A 27 0.85 -11.11 13.64
CA SER A 27 0.92 -9.98 14.59
C SER A 27 1.11 -10.41 16.05
N TRP A 28 0.49 -11.52 16.45
CA TRP A 28 0.59 -12.10 17.80
C TRP A 28 2.00 -12.59 18.17
N ARG A 29 2.87 -12.75 17.16
CA ARG A 29 4.21 -13.31 17.27
C ARG A 29 5.32 -12.28 17.07
N LEU A 30 4.95 -11.04 16.76
CA LEU A 30 5.90 -9.98 16.46
C LEU A 30 6.64 -9.52 17.71
N THR A 31 7.93 -9.28 17.54
CA THR A 31 8.72 -8.52 18.51
C THR A 31 8.28 -7.05 18.52
N LYS A 32 8.60 -6.31 19.58
CA LYS A 32 8.27 -4.88 19.70
C LYS A 32 8.72 -4.04 18.49
N LYS A 33 9.88 -4.35 17.90
CA LYS A 33 10.39 -3.64 16.72
C LYS A 33 9.55 -3.95 15.48
N GLU A 34 9.16 -5.22 15.32
CA GLU A 34 8.31 -5.65 14.20
C GLU A 34 6.87 -5.14 14.33
N SER A 35 6.32 -5.04 15.54
CA SER A 35 5.01 -4.41 15.77
C SER A 35 5.00 -2.94 15.34
N VAL A 36 6.03 -2.16 15.70
CA VAL A 36 6.16 -0.77 15.27
C VAL A 36 6.32 -0.66 13.75
N PHE A 37 7.02 -1.61 13.14
CA PHE A 37 7.12 -1.69 11.68
C PHE A 37 5.74 -1.93 11.05
N LEU A 38 4.97 -2.90 11.58
CA LEU A 38 3.60 -3.17 11.12
C LEU A 38 2.70 -1.94 11.26
N GLU A 39 2.75 -1.22 12.39
CA GLU A 39 1.98 0.02 12.57
C GLU A 39 2.29 1.07 11.49
N ARG A 40 3.56 1.25 11.14
CA ARG A 40 3.98 2.19 10.09
C ARG A 40 3.49 1.76 8.71
N ILE A 41 3.55 0.47 8.41
CA ILE A 41 3.05 -0.12 7.15
C ILE A 41 1.54 0.10 7.03
N LEU A 42 0.77 -0.15 8.10
CA LEU A 42 -0.68 0.06 8.11
C LEU A 42 -1.05 1.53 7.95
N TYR A 43 -0.30 2.43 8.60
CA TYR A 43 -0.49 3.86 8.43
C TYR A 43 -0.22 4.31 6.98
N PHE A 44 0.82 3.77 6.36
CA PHE A 44 1.15 4.04 4.96
C PHE A 44 0.05 3.55 4.01
N GLN A 45 -0.42 2.31 4.16
CA GLN A 45 -1.53 1.76 3.37
C GLN A 45 -2.79 2.64 3.51
N LYS A 46 -3.15 3.04 4.73
CA LYS A 46 -4.30 3.90 4.97
C LYS A 46 -4.19 5.26 4.26
N LYS A 47 -3.00 5.85 4.25
CA LYS A 47 -2.75 7.12 3.53
C LYS A 47 -2.88 6.94 2.03
N LEU A 48 -2.25 5.91 1.47
CA LEU A 48 -2.37 5.60 0.05
C LEU A 48 -3.84 5.42 -0.36
N SER A 49 -4.63 4.66 0.40
CA SER A 49 -6.06 4.49 0.11
C SER A 49 -6.87 5.78 0.22
N ALA A 50 -6.46 6.71 1.11
CA ALA A 50 -7.12 8.01 1.25
C ALA A 50 -6.81 8.95 0.08
N ASP A 51 -5.64 8.80 -0.54
CA ASP A 51 -5.19 9.58 -1.69
C ASP A 51 -5.66 8.99 -3.04
N ALA A 52 -6.14 7.74 -3.06
CA ALA A 52 -6.64 7.06 -4.26
C ALA A 52 -7.70 7.85 -5.05
N PRO A 53 -8.70 8.51 -4.43
CA PRO A 53 -9.66 9.33 -5.18
C PRO A 53 -9.02 10.50 -5.93
N PHE A 54 -7.97 11.10 -5.36
CA PHE A 54 -7.22 12.16 -6.01
C PHE A 54 -6.40 11.62 -7.18
N VAL A 55 -5.71 10.49 -7.01
CA VAL A 55 -4.95 9.83 -8.09
C VAL A 55 -5.87 9.50 -9.28
N ASN A 56 -7.00 8.86 -9.01
CA ASN A 56 -7.99 8.53 -10.04
C ASN A 56 -8.51 9.80 -10.75
N SER A 57 -8.74 10.88 -10.00
CA SER A 57 -9.21 12.15 -10.60
C SER A 57 -8.19 12.80 -11.54
N VAL A 58 -6.90 12.55 -11.34
CA VAL A 58 -5.83 13.04 -12.23
C VAL A 58 -5.70 12.14 -13.45
N GLU A 59 -5.80 10.82 -13.29
CA GLU A 59 -5.77 9.86 -14.40
C GLU A 59 -6.97 10.04 -15.35
N GLU A 60 -8.17 10.30 -14.82
CA GLU A 60 -9.37 10.57 -15.62
C GLU A 60 -9.34 11.92 -16.34
N GLN A 61 -8.46 12.85 -15.92
CA GLN A 61 -8.30 14.19 -16.51
C GLN A 61 -7.32 14.24 -17.69
N GLU A 62 -6.57 13.16 -17.99
CA GLU A 62 -5.78 13.07 -19.22
C GLU A 62 -6.68 12.71 -20.43
N TRP A 63 -7.51 13.67 -20.87
CA TRP A 63 -8.26 13.65 -22.14
C TRP A 63 -7.73 14.73 -23.10
#